data_AF-A0AAD3CQA8-F1
#
_entry.id   AF-A0AAD3CQA8-F1
#
_cell.length_a   1.000
_cell.length_b   1.000
_cell.length_c   1.000
_cell.angle_alpha   90.00
_cell.angle_beta   90.00
_cell.angle_gamma   90.00
#
_symmetry.space_group_name_H-M   'P 1'
#
loop_
_entity.id
_entity.type
_entity.pdbx_description
1 polymer ?
#
loop_
_entity_poly.entity_id
_entity_poly.type
_entity_poly.pdbx_seq_one_letter_code
_entity_poly.pdbx_strand_id
1 'polypeptide(L)'
;MSLVLHRPKKRKTYYSLLAVVICFVLVFIVASINLAILKARTEVVAEKTKHVERRKHRERTEKLFTYKLVKNEIQNIYARFVGPCGDDHVLPTSLQKKGIFDFNALVETNLRILFVGDSVAVQLSQIFQESSSPKDRHVIRFARGEHESTHVALTHQGGRISGLRVNGLPCENDVDDLELMAPLRGGGFSSYDVHELRRLNYLWRDNIESLDRDEKRQSYDCHDIWQQLNSTNTALRLALPNMDADKCREEGFDVIVNTLSPGWIDLRRYDSQWQLMKENLNETIRLSFDVFDAETVVLQTIPVMNNLKNIPDVKELNTYIWELAKDFNKSNENIISYFRDGRRKFKRILVMDMYAFSIHLFLQNSIQVGLISVEHRDKIQQKLNAATSYNDFIEESQVLDFIMKNTTTECFDKRKTICKKVGHVCLDSNCTIPSAITSDGIHYCTGITGGRMNAGLACLIECRYSSKGSGIQYLDKCMFDCNKRYLSIEPIDWDT
;
A
#
# COMPACT_ATOMS: atom_id res chain seq x y z
N MET A 1 -88.95 -63.44 -49.93
CA MET A 1 -88.23 -62.14 -49.91
C MET A 1 -87.59 -61.97 -48.54
N SER A 2 -86.33 -62.33 -48.40
CA SER A 2 -85.57 -62.21 -47.14
C SER A 2 -84.61 -61.03 -47.27
N LEU A 3 -84.85 -59.96 -46.49
CA LEU A 3 -83.92 -58.84 -46.35
C LEU A 3 -82.88 -59.17 -45.26
N VAL A 4 -81.63 -59.37 -45.68
CA VAL A 4 -80.47 -59.51 -44.80
C VAL A 4 -79.89 -58.12 -44.53
N LEU A 5 -80.05 -57.62 -43.30
CA LEU A 5 -79.42 -56.39 -42.82
C LEU A 5 -77.99 -56.67 -42.36
N HIS A 6 -77.01 -56.24 -43.15
CA HIS A 6 -75.59 -56.31 -42.82
C HIS A 6 -75.19 -55.11 -41.94
N ARG A 7 -74.96 -55.33 -40.63
CA ARG A 7 -74.39 -54.31 -39.73
C ARG A 7 -72.87 -54.26 -39.88
N PRO A 8 -72.26 -53.11 -40.21
CA PRO A 8 -70.81 -53.02 -40.34
C PRO A 8 -70.12 -53.04 -38.97
N LYS A 9 -69.21 -54.00 -38.76
CA LYS A 9 -68.23 -54.04 -37.65
C LYS A 9 -67.19 -52.91 -37.81
N LYS A 10 -67.57 -51.65 -37.55
CA LYS A 10 -66.66 -50.48 -37.56
C LYS A 10 -66.39 -49.88 -36.16
N ARG A 11 -66.58 -50.64 -35.07
CA ARG A 11 -66.35 -50.14 -33.68
C ARG A 11 -64.97 -50.43 -33.10
N LYS A 12 -64.13 -51.29 -33.70
CA LYS A 12 -62.81 -51.65 -33.11
C LYS A 12 -61.66 -50.68 -33.47
N THR A 13 -61.76 -49.91 -34.55
CA THR A 13 -60.69 -48.98 -34.98
C THR A 13 -60.68 -47.66 -34.20
N TYR A 14 -61.82 -47.17 -33.73
CA TYR A 14 -61.90 -45.90 -32.97
C TYR A 14 -61.19 -45.96 -31.61
N TYR A 15 -61.30 -47.08 -30.89
CA TYR A 15 -60.62 -47.23 -29.59
C TYR A 15 -59.09 -47.29 -29.73
N SER A 16 -58.58 -47.86 -30.83
CA SER A 16 -57.14 -47.90 -31.10
C SER A 16 -56.57 -46.51 -31.41
N LEU A 17 -57.30 -45.70 -32.20
CA LEU A 17 -56.86 -44.35 -32.53
C LEU A 17 -56.89 -43.43 -31.30
N LEU A 18 -57.95 -43.54 -30.48
CA LEU A 18 -58.10 -42.77 -29.25
C LEU A 18 -57.00 -43.11 -28.23
N ALA A 19 -56.66 -44.39 -28.06
CA ALA A 19 -55.56 -44.80 -27.18
C ALA A 19 -54.21 -44.24 -27.64
N VAL A 20 -53.94 -44.23 -28.94
CA VAL A 20 -52.72 -43.62 -29.52
C VAL A 20 -52.68 -42.11 -29.25
N VAL A 21 -53.79 -41.40 -29.48
CA VAL A 21 -53.87 -39.95 -29.22
C VAL A 21 -53.65 -39.65 -27.73
N ILE A 22 -54.27 -40.42 -26.82
CA ILE A 22 -54.08 -40.25 -25.37
C ILE A 22 -52.61 -40.50 -24.98
N CYS A 23 -51.97 -41.54 -25.52
CA CYS A 23 -50.54 -41.80 -25.28
C CYS A 23 -49.67 -40.63 -25.76
N PHE A 24 -49.90 -40.10 -26.96
CA PHE A 24 -49.15 -38.93 -27.45
C PHE A 24 -49.36 -37.70 -26.57
N VAL A 25 -50.60 -37.43 -26.15
CA VAL A 25 -50.90 -36.31 -25.25
C VAL A 25 -50.19 -36.48 -23.90
N LEU A 26 -50.20 -37.69 -23.33
CA LEU A 26 -49.49 -37.97 -22.07
C LEU A 26 -47.97 -37.82 -22.21
N VAL A 27 -47.38 -38.30 -23.31
CA VAL A 27 -45.94 -38.11 -23.58
C VAL A 27 -45.59 -36.63 -23.70
N PHE A 28 -46.42 -35.84 -24.41
CA PHE A 28 -46.23 -34.40 -24.50
C PHE A 28 -46.35 -33.71 -23.14
N ILE A 29 -47.35 -34.06 -22.32
CA ILE A 29 -47.52 -33.51 -20.97
C ILE A 29 -46.31 -33.82 -20.10
N VAL A 30 -45.84 -35.08 -20.08
CA VAL A 30 -44.67 -35.50 -19.31
C VAL A 30 -43.41 -34.77 -19.79
N ALA A 31 -43.21 -34.62 -21.10
CA ALA A 31 -42.08 -33.87 -21.66
C ALA A 31 -42.12 -32.39 -21.26
N SER A 32 -43.28 -31.74 -21.32
CA SER A 32 -43.46 -30.35 -20.90
C SER A 32 -43.21 -30.16 -19.39
N ILE A 33 -43.68 -31.09 -18.55
CA ILE A 33 -43.42 -31.07 -17.10
C ILE A 33 -41.92 -31.23 -16.83
N ASN A 34 -41.25 -32.19 -17.48
CA ASN A 34 -39.81 -32.40 -17.32
C ASN A 34 -38.99 -31.19 -17.77
N LEU A 35 -39.38 -30.54 -18.87
CA LEU A 35 -38.72 -29.31 -19.34
C LEU A 35 -38.91 -28.15 -18.35
N ALA A 36 -40.11 -27.99 -17.80
CA ALA A 36 -40.39 -26.98 -16.77
C ALA A 36 -39.58 -27.23 -15.49
N ILE A 37 -39.49 -28.50 -15.04
CA ILE A 37 -38.66 -28.89 -13.89
C ILE A 37 -37.18 -28.61 -14.16
N LEU A 38 -36.67 -28.92 -15.35
CA LEU A 38 -35.28 -28.66 -15.71
C LEU A 38 -34.99 -27.16 -15.69
N LYS A 39 -35.88 -26.34 -16.29
CA LYS A 39 -35.76 -24.88 -16.27
C LYS A 39 -35.76 -24.32 -14.85
N ALA A 40 -36.69 -24.76 -14.00
CA ALA A 40 -36.75 -24.35 -12.61
C ALA A 40 -35.47 -24.75 -11.83
N ARG A 41 -34.94 -25.96 -12.08
CA ARG A 41 -33.66 -26.39 -11.47
C ARG A 41 -32.50 -25.51 -11.91
N THR A 42 -32.41 -25.16 -13.20
CA THR A 42 -31.35 -24.28 -13.70
C THR A 42 -31.44 -22.87 -13.13
N GLU A 43 -32.65 -22.33 -12.95
CA GLU A 43 -32.87 -21.01 -12.33
C GLU A 43 -32.48 -21.01 -10.86
N VAL A 44 -32.86 -22.05 -10.10
CA VAL A 44 -32.45 -22.21 -8.68
C VAL A 44 -30.95 -22.36 -8.53
N VAL A 45 -30.28 -23.12 -9.41
CA VAL A 45 -28.81 -23.23 -9.41
C VAL A 45 -28.16 -21.88 -9.71
N ALA A 46 -28.64 -21.16 -10.73
CA ALA A 46 -28.14 -19.83 -11.07
C ALA A 46 -28.35 -18.81 -9.93
N GLU A 47 -29.49 -18.85 -9.24
CA GLU A 47 -29.76 -17.97 -8.10
C GLU A 47 -28.91 -18.32 -6.88
N LYS A 48 -28.70 -19.61 -6.58
CA LYS A 48 -27.76 -20.05 -5.53
C LYS A 48 -26.33 -19.62 -5.85
N THR A 49 -25.88 -19.78 -7.09
CA THR A 49 -24.56 -19.30 -7.53
C THR A 49 -24.43 -17.79 -7.35
N LYS A 50 -25.42 -17.02 -7.82
CA LYS A 50 -25.48 -15.57 -7.60
C LYS A 50 -25.49 -15.20 -6.11
N HIS A 51 -26.17 -15.96 -5.26
CA HIS A 51 -26.21 -15.69 -3.83
C HIS A 51 -24.86 -15.97 -3.15
N VAL A 52 -24.21 -17.07 -3.50
CA VAL A 52 -22.85 -17.41 -3.04
C VAL A 52 -21.85 -16.35 -3.52
N GLU A 53 -21.93 -15.93 -4.78
CA GLU A 53 -21.11 -14.84 -5.32
C GLU A 53 -21.37 -13.52 -4.63
N ARG A 54 -22.64 -13.15 -4.38
CA ARG A 54 -23.00 -11.96 -3.62
C ARG A 54 -22.49 -12.01 -2.19
N ARG A 55 -22.53 -13.18 -1.54
CA ARG A 55 -22.01 -13.37 -0.18
C ARG A 55 -20.49 -13.27 -0.17
N LYS A 56 -19.79 -13.95 -1.08
CA LYS A 56 -18.33 -13.81 -1.28
C LYS A 56 -17.95 -12.38 -1.62
N HIS A 57 -18.75 -11.69 -2.43
CA HIS A 57 -18.56 -10.28 -2.76
C HIS A 57 -18.77 -9.39 -1.54
N ARG A 58 -19.80 -9.65 -0.72
CA ARG A 58 -20.08 -8.90 0.51
C ARG A 58 -18.96 -9.08 1.54
N GLU A 59 -18.52 -10.31 1.75
CA GLU A 59 -17.37 -10.66 2.60
C GLU A 59 -16.07 -10.02 2.05
N ARG A 60 -15.93 -9.85 0.74
CA ARG A 60 -14.85 -9.05 0.12
C ARG A 60 -15.02 -7.54 0.28
N THR A 61 -16.24 -7.04 0.49
CA THR A 61 -16.49 -5.58 0.57
C THR A 61 -16.30 -5.01 1.96
N GLU A 62 -16.46 -5.81 3.02
CA GLU A 62 -16.20 -5.32 4.37
C GLU A 62 -14.69 -5.24 4.59
N LYS A 63 -14.19 -4.02 4.73
CA LYS A 63 -12.76 -3.79 4.91
C LYS A 63 -12.40 -4.06 6.36
N LEU A 64 -11.59 -5.10 6.55
CA LEU A 64 -11.02 -5.49 7.83
C LEU A 64 -9.62 -4.92 7.92
N PHE A 65 -9.37 -4.13 8.96
CA PHE A 65 -8.03 -3.72 9.36
C PHE A 65 -7.95 -3.67 10.88
N THR A 66 -7.08 -4.49 11.45
CA THR A 66 -6.78 -4.47 12.88
C THR A 66 -5.28 -4.66 13.08
N TYR A 67 -4.76 -4.18 14.20
CA TYR A 67 -3.39 -4.47 14.60
C TYR A 67 -3.31 -4.63 16.12
N LYS A 68 -2.30 -5.36 16.58
CA LYS A 68 -1.94 -5.46 18.00
C LYS A 68 -0.44 -5.31 18.17
N LEU A 69 -0.03 -4.80 19.32
CA LEU A 69 1.37 -4.78 19.69
C LEU A 69 1.74 -6.12 20.30
N VAL A 70 2.92 -6.63 19.97
CA VAL A 70 3.47 -7.86 20.55
C VAL A 70 4.90 -7.57 20.96
N LYS A 71 5.36 -8.18 22.06
CA LYS A 71 6.79 -8.19 22.39
C LYS A 71 7.59 -8.72 21.20
N ASN A 72 8.86 -8.33 21.05
CA ASN A 72 9.79 -8.75 19.98
C ASN A 72 9.90 -10.28 19.73
N GLU A 73 8.83 -10.88 19.21
CA GLU A 73 8.68 -12.30 18.88
C GLU A 73 8.60 -12.51 17.37
N ILE A 74 8.59 -11.44 16.57
CA ILE A 74 8.62 -11.58 15.11
C ILE A 74 10.01 -12.06 14.72
N GLN A 75 10.11 -13.36 14.48
CA GLN A 75 11.22 -13.94 13.76
C GLN A 75 11.22 -13.31 12.37
N ASN A 76 12.35 -12.70 12.02
CA ASN A 76 12.53 -12.00 10.77
C ASN A 76 12.71 -13.03 9.65
N ILE A 77 11.63 -13.74 9.29
CA ILE A 77 11.65 -14.94 8.43
C ILE A 77 12.12 -14.59 7.01
N TYR A 78 11.89 -13.35 6.56
CA TYR A 78 12.31 -12.88 5.23
C TYR A 78 13.52 -11.94 5.24
N ALA A 79 14.00 -11.47 6.40
CA ALA A 79 15.30 -10.79 6.53
C ALA A 79 16.53 -11.71 6.38
N ARG A 80 16.43 -12.76 5.54
CA ARG A 80 17.64 -13.35 4.94
C ARG A 80 18.42 -12.33 4.11
N PHE A 81 17.75 -11.27 3.64
CA PHE A 81 18.43 -10.03 3.34
C PHE A 81 18.77 -9.35 4.66
N VAL A 82 19.97 -9.64 5.17
CA VAL A 82 20.67 -8.77 6.11
C VAL A 82 20.50 -7.37 5.54
N GLY A 83 19.64 -6.58 6.19
CA GLY A 83 19.39 -5.21 5.75
C GLY A 83 20.72 -4.46 5.68
N PRO A 84 20.72 -3.21 5.21
CA PRO A 84 21.94 -2.40 5.26
C PRO A 84 22.54 -2.29 6.68
N CYS A 85 21.79 -2.64 7.72
CA CYS A 85 22.30 -2.84 9.07
C CYS A 85 22.75 -4.29 9.30
N GLY A 86 24.05 -4.49 9.49
CA GLY A 86 24.60 -5.72 10.06
C GLY A 86 24.34 -5.82 11.58
N ASP A 87 24.74 -6.95 12.18
CA ASP A 87 24.51 -7.28 13.59
C ASP A 87 25.15 -6.28 14.59
N ASP A 88 26.06 -5.43 14.13
CA ASP A 88 26.79 -4.47 14.96
C ASP A 88 26.01 -3.20 15.32
N HIS A 89 24.78 -3.03 14.84
CA HIS A 89 23.98 -1.82 15.11
C HIS A 89 23.33 -1.91 16.48
N VAL A 90 23.66 -0.98 17.37
CA VAL A 90 23.21 -0.99 18.77
C VAL A 90 22.30 0.21 19.03
N LEU A 91 21.31 0.06 19.91
CA LEU A 91 20.58 1.20 20.47
C LEU A 91 21.35 1.79 21.67
N PRO A 92 21.36 3.11 21.86
CA PRO A 92 21.76 3.72 23.13
C PRO A 92 21.02 3.08 24.31
N THR A 93 21.67 2.96 25.48
CA THR A 93 21.03 2.40 26.69
C THR A 93 19.72 3.09 27.05
N SER A 94 19.59 4.39 26.76
CA SER A 94 18.36 5.15 26.98
C SER A 94 17.17 4.66 26.13
N LEU A 95 17.44 4.10 24.96
CA LEU A 95 16.46 3.58 23.99
C LEU A 95 16.21 2.07 24.13
N GLN A 96 16.98 1.36 24.96
CA GLN A 96 16.77 -0.06 25.28
C GLN A 96 15.70 -0.29 26.35
N LYS A 97 14.98 0.76 26.78
CA LYS A 97 13.92 0.64 27.79
C LYS A 97 12.69 -0.05 27.22
N LYS A 98 11.95 -0.74 28.10
CA LYS A 98 10.66 -1.34 27.78
C LYS A 98 9.71 -0.32 27.16
N GLY A 99 8.99 -0.75 26.13
CA GLY A 99 8.04 0.05 25.37
C GLY A 99 8.70 0.97 24.34
N ILE A 100 10.03 1.01 24.25
CA ILE A 100 10.69 1.88 23.26
C ILE A 100 10.87 1.17 21.92
N PHE A 101 11.71 0.14 21.83
CA PHE A 101 11.94 -0.61 20.58
C PHE A 101 11.81 -2.13 20.79
N ASP A 102 11.20 -2.53 21.90
CA ASP A 102 11.07 -3.93 22.32
C ASP A 102 9.73 -4.58 21.93
N PHE A 103 9.04 -4.00 20.94
CA PHE A 103 7.76 -4.47 20.44
C PHE A 103 7.68 -4.41 18.91
N ASN A 104 6.75 -5.18 18.35
CA ASN A 104 6.33 -5.14 16.96
C ASN A 104 4.82 -4.94 16.84
N ALA A 105 4.36 -4.58 15.64
CA ALA A 105 2.95 -4.61 15.28
C ALA A 105 2.62 -5.90 14.51
N LEU A 106 1.62 -6.65 14.95
CA LEU A 106 0.98 -7.69 14.14
C LEU A 106 -0.26 -7.11 13.49
N VAL A 107 -0.38 -7.21 12.16
CA VAL A 107 -1.43 -6.61 11.35
C VAL A 107 -2.30 -7.70 10.74
N GLU A 108 -3.61 -7.64 10.98
CA GLU A 108 -4.59 -8.49 10.30
C GLU A 108 -5.45 -7.63 9.38
N THR A 109 -5.37 -7.88 8.08
CA THR A 109 -5.99 -7.00 7.09
C THR A 109 -6.39 -7.72 5.81
N ASN A 110 -7.56 -7.38 5.27
CA ASN A 110 -7.96 -7.73 3.90
C ASN A 110 -7.75 -6.58 2.89
N LEU A 111 -7.14 -5.48 3.33
CA LEU A 111 -6.83 -4.33 2.48
C LEU A 111 -5.77 -4.67 1.43
N ARG A 112 -5.81 -3.91 0.33
CA ARG A 112 -4.81 -3.84 -0.74
C ARG A 112 -3.96 -2.58 -0.53
N ILE A 113 -2.75 -2.76 -0.01
CA ILE A 113 -1.86 -1.69 0.40
C ILE A 113 -0.65 -1.70 -0.54
N LEU A 114 -0.34 -0.56 -1.16
CA LEU A 114 0.84 -0.40 -2.01
C LEU A 114 1.79 0.63 -1.41
N PHE A 115 3.05 0.27 -1.27
CA PHE A 115 4.13 1.20 -0.96
C PHE A 115 4.80 1.64 -2.25
N VAL A 116 4.93 2.95 -2.45
CA VAL A 116 5.59 3.56 -3.61
C VAL A 116 6.71 4.46 -3.12
N GLY A 117 7.89 4.30 -3.69
CA GLY A 117 9.06 5.12 -3.37
C GLY A 117 10.34 4.32 -3.56
N ASP A 118 11.46 4.82 -3.05
CA ASP A 118 12.77 4.24 -3.32
C ASP A 118 13.05 2.98 -2.47
N SER A 119 14.32 2.65 -2.24
CA SER A 119 14.70 1.52 -1.39
C SER A 119 14.20 1.62 0.05
N VAL A 120 13.94 2.83 0.58
CA VAL A 120 13.31 2.98 1.91
C VAL A 120 11.87 2.50 1.86
N ALA A 121 11.11 2.87 0.83
CA ALA A 121 9.72 2.41 0.65
C ALA A 121 9.63 0.89 0.55
N VAL A 122 10.55 0.28 -0.22
CA VAL A 122 10.64 -1.18 -0.36
C VAL A 122 10.91 -1.84 0.99
N GLN A 123 11.88 -1.34 1.78
CA GLN A 123 12.15 -1.87 3.13
C GLN A 123 10.94 -1.78 4.05
N LEU A 124 10.24 -0.64 4.05
CA LEU A 124 9.03 -0.44 4.84
C LEU A 124 7.91 -1.40 4.40
N SER A 125 7.78 -1.63 3.09
CA SER A 125 6.78 -2.55 2.56
C SER A 125 7.07 -4.00 2.95
N GLN A 126 8.33 -4.43 2.93
CA GLN A 126 8.75 -5.78 3.30
C GLN A 126 8.50 -6.04 4.79
N ILE A 127 8.90 -5.12 5.66
CA ILE A 127 8.64 -5.31 7.10
C ILE A 127 7.15 -5.20 7.44
N PHE A 128 6.37 -4.40 6.69
CA PHE A 128 4.92 -4.37 6.87
C PHE A 128 4.25 -5.67 6.37
N GLN A 129 4.79 -6.31 5.32
CA GLN A 129 4.38 -7.66 4.92
C GLN A 129 4.63 -8.66 6.05
N GLU A 130 5.83 -8.65 6.65
CA GLU A 130 6.18 -9.53 7.77
C GLU A 130 5.26 -9.35 8.98
N SER A 131 4.93 -8.10 9.32
CA SER A 131 3.93 -7.77 10.33
C SER A 131 2.55 -8.38 10.06
N SER A 132 2.23 -8.74 8.81
CA SER A 132 0.97 -9.41 8.46
C SER A 132 1.03 -10.95 8.46
N SER A 133 2.21 -11.53 8.72
CA SER A 133 2.48 -12.97 8.59
C SER A 133 1.97 -13.50 7.25
N PRO A 134 2.60 -13.13 6.12
CA PRO A 134 2.02 -13.39 4.82
C PRO A 134 1.94 -14.90 4.54
N LYS A 135 0.85 -15.32 3.89
CA LYS A 135 0.65 -16.71 3.44
C LYS A 135 1.57 -17.07 2.28
N ASP A 136 1.76 -16.12 1.38
CA ASP A 136 2.49 -16.28 0.14
C ASP A 136 3.06 -14.93 -0.31
N ARG A 137 4.10 -14.96 -1.14
CA ARG A 137 4.82 -13.79 -1.59
C ARG A 137 5.45 -14.01 -2.96
N HIS A 138 5.30 -13.03 -3.83
CA HIS A 138 5.87 -13.05 -5.17
C HIS A 138 6.65 -11.78 -5.48
N VAL A 139 7.72 -11.95 -6.25
CA VAL A 139 8.47 -10.85 -6.86
C VAL A 139 8.05 -10.76 -8.32
N ILE A 140 7.56 -9.60 -8.74
CA ILE A 140 7.19 -9.33 -10.14
C ILE A 140 8.42 -8.89 -10.93
N ARG A 141 9.29 -8.07 -10.31
CA ARG A 141 10.49 -7.54 -10.96
C ARG A 141 11.65 -7.37 -9.99
N PHE A 142 12.85 -7.72 -10.43
CA PHE A 142 14.10 -7.37 -9.76
C PHE A 142 14.72 -6.09 -10.34
N ALA A 143 15.25 -5.23 -9.48
CA ALA A 143 15.93 -3.99 -9.84
C ALA A 143 17.39 -4.23 -10.24
N ARG A 144 18.16 -5.04 -9.50
CA ARG A 144 19.53 -5.44 -9.84
C ARG A 144 19.95 -6.62 -8.97
N GLY A 145 20.38 -7.72 -9.57
CA GLY A 145 20.63 -8.95 -8.82
C GLY A 145 19.35 -9.36 -8.09
N GLU A 146 19.45 -9.72 -6.82
CA GLU A 146 18.30 -10.14 -6.02
C GLU A 146 17.54 -8.98 -5.34
N HIS A 147 17.87 -7.72 -5.65
CA HIS A 147 17.12 -6.58 -5.12
C HIS A 147 15.74 -6.50 -5.78
N GLU A 148 14.70 -6.72 -5.00
CA GLU A 148 13.33 -6.66 -5.47
C GLU A 148 12.92 -5.22 -5.78
N SER A 149 12.38 -5.00 -6.96
CA SER A 149 11.82 -3.71 -7.39
C SER A 149 10.32 -3.68 -7.14
N THR A 150 9.64 -4.74 -7.55
CA THR A 150 8.18 -4.84 -7.49
C THR A 150 7.82 -6.19 -6.91
N HIS A 151 7.04 -6.20 -5.84
CA HIS A 151 6.68 -7.43 -5.14
C HIS A 151 5.31 -7.31 -4.46
N VAL A 152 4.70 -8.44 -4.12
CA VAL A 152 3.42 -8.49 -3.39
C VAL A 152 3.37 -9.70 -2.46
N ALA A 153 2.72 -9.53 -1.32
CA ALA A 153 2.42 -10.62 -0.39
C ALA A 153 0.91 -10.74 -0.14
N LEU A 154 0.44 -11.98 -0.02
CA LEU A 154 -0.94 -12.33 0.31
C LEU A 154 -1.10 -12.49 1.83
N THR A 155 -2.02 -11.75 2.45
CA THR A 155 -2.27 -11.87 3.89
C THR A 155 -3.20 -13.04 4.22
N HIS A 156 -3.25 -13.45 5.49
CA HIS A 156 -4.19 -14.50 5.91
C HIS A 156 -5.67 -14.17 5.64
N GLN A 157 -6.03 -12.88 5.75
CA GLN A 157 -7.40 -12.39 5.51
C GLN A 157 -7.68 -12.10 4.02
N GLY A 158 -6.76 -12.47 3.13
CA GLY A 158 -6.91 -12.27 1.69
C GLY A 158 -6.66 -10.84 1.23
N GLY A 159 -5.99 -10.01 2.04
CA GLY A 159 -5.44 -8.71 1.65
C GLY A 159 -4.13 -8.86 0.89
N ARG A 160 -3.63 -7.75 0.34
CA ARG A 160 -2.37 -7.70 -0.41
C ARG A 160 -1.54 -6.55 0.09
N ILE A 161 -0.26 -6.80 0.35
CA ILE A 161 0.69 -5.75 0.69
C ILE A 161 1.79 -5.79 -0.36
N SER A 162 1.94 -4.69 -1.09
CA SER A 162 2.79 -4.59 -2.28
C SER A 162 3.84 -3.50 -2.11
N GLY A 163 4.98 -3.67 -2.78
CA GLY A 163 6.00 -2.64 -2.93
C GLY A 163 6.24 -2.39 -4.41
N LEU A 164 6.36 -1.11 -4.79
CA LEU A 164 6.75 -0.65 -6.11
C LEU A 164 7.87 0.38 -5.96
N ARG A 165 9.08 -0.01 -6.39
CA ARG A 165 10.25 0.84 -6.30
C ARG A 165 10.21 1.93 -7.37
N VAL A 166 10.09 3.18 -6.94
CA VAL A 166 10.23 4.39 -7.75
C VAL A 166 11.23 5.28 -7.05
N ASN A 167 12.39 5.50 -7.66
CA ASN A 167 13.34 6.47 -7.15
C ASN A 167 12.73 7.89 -7.33
N GLY A 168 12.78 8.75 -6.32
CA GLY A 168 12.14 10.07 -6.39
C GLY A 168 10.61 10.01 -6.36
N LEU A 169 9.95 10.96 -7.04
CA LEU A 169 8.50 11.08 -7.10
C LEU A 169 7.96 10.55 -8.42
N PRO A 170 6.97 9.64 -8.44
CA PRO A 170 6.34 9.17 -9.68
C PRO A 170 5.87 10.30 -10.59
N CYS A 171 6.20 10.23 -11.87
CA CYS A 171 5.80 11.21 -12.89
C CYS A 171 5.12 10.50 -14.07
N GLU A 172 4.04 11.08 -14.61
CA GLU A 172 3.29 10.49 -15.73
C GLU A 172 4.11 10.46 -17.02
N ASN A 173 4.96 11.46 -17.23
CA ASN A 173 5.81 11.55 -18.42
C ASN A 173 6.92 10.50 -18.44
N ASP A 174 7.20 9.87 -17.30
CA ASP A 174 8.31 8.92 -17.13
C ASP A 174 7.81 7.46 -17.10
N VAL A 175 6.51 7.23 -17.33
CA VAL A 175 5.90 5.89 -17.39
C VAL A 175 6.52 5.07 -18.51
N ASP A 176 6.93 3.85 -18.18
CA ASP A 176 7.61 2.90 -19.07
C ASP A 176 8.96 3.39 -19.63
N ASP A 177 9.52 4.48 -19.12
CA ASP A 177 10.90 4.88 -19.40
C ASP A 177 11.87 4.10 -18.49
N LEU A 178 12.44 3.02 -19.04
CA LEU A 178 13.41 2.19 -18.33
C LEU A 178 14.65 2.95 -17.84
N GLU A 179 15.05 4.06 -18.47
CA GLU A 179 16.19 4.85 -18.00
C GLU A 179 15.86 5.64 -16.73
N LEU A 180 14.57 5.91 -16.52
CA LEU A 180 14.01 6.63 -15.37
C LEU A 180 13.49 5.70 -14.27
N MET A 181 13.38 4.40 -14.55
CA MET A 181 13.03 3.39 -13.56
C MET A 181 14.16 3.11 -12.55
N ALA A 182 13.76 2.71 -11.35
CA ALA A 182 14.70 2.25 -10.33
C ALA A 182 15.50 1.03 -10.84
N PRO A 183 16.81 0.93 -10.51
CA PRO A 183 17.55 1.77 -9.58
C PRO A 183 18.32 2.93 -10.24
N LEU A 184 18.08 3.25 -11.52
CA LEU A 184 18.95 4.12 -12.32
C LEU A 184 18.77 5.62 -12.03
N ARG A 185 17.64 6.18 -12.47
CA ARG A 185 17.23 7.57 -12.19
C ARG A 185 15.92 7.53 -11.42
N GLY A 186 15.13 8.59 -11.44
CA GLY A 186 13.88 8.69 -10.70
C GLY A 186 12.71 9.15 -11.53
N GLY A 187 11.51 8.96 -11.00
CA GLY A 187 10.22 9.32 -11.59
C GLY A 187 9.54 8.20 -12.36
N GLY A 188 10.31 7.34 -13.03
CA GLY A 188 9.77 6.30 -13.89
C GLY A 188 9.28 5.06 -13.14
N PHE A 189 8.18 4.49 -13.64
CA PHE A 189 7.65 3.19 -13.24
C PHE A 189 7.05 2.46 -14.44
N SER A 190 6.99 1.13 -14.39
CA SER A 190 6.41 0.35 -15.48
C SER A 190 4.90 0.21 -15.32
N SER A 191 4.14 0.51 -16.37
CA SER A 191 2.71 0.26 -16.43
C SER A 191 2.39 -1.23 -16.30
N TYR A 192 3.23 -2.12 -16.85
CA TYR A 192 3.11 -3.57 -16.69
C TYR A 192 3.10 -3.97 -15.22
N ASP A 193 4.07 -3.47 -14.43
CA ASP A 193 4.20 -3.79 -13.01
C ASP A 193 2.94 -3.36 -12.24
N VAL A 194 2.38 -2.18 -12.56
CA VAL A 194 1.14 -1.67 -11.96
C VAL A 194 -0.07 -2.54 -12.32
N HIS A 195 -0.22 -2.90 -13.59
CA HIS A 195 -1.32 -3.75 -14.05
C HIS A 195 -1.24 -5.15 -13.43
N GLU A 196 -0.05 -5.74 -13.32
CA GLU A 196 0.11 -7.07 -12.70
C GLU A 196 -0.21 -7.02 -11.20
N LEU A 197 0.24 -5.99 -10.47
CA LEU A 197 -0.15 -5.79 -9.07
C LEU A 197 -1.67 -5.68 -8.90
N ARG A 198 -2.35 -4.91 -9.77
CA ARG A 198 -3.81 -4.76 -9.73
C ARG A 198 -4.55 -6.04 -10.12
N ARG A 199 -3.98 -6.90 -10.96
CA ARG A 199 -4.53 -8.23 -11.23
C ARG A 199 -4.41 -9.15 -10.02
N LEU A 200 -3.30 -9.11 -9.31
CA LEU A 200 -3.09 -9.90 -8.09
C LEU A 200 -3.96 -9.43 -6.93
N ASN A 201 -4.33 -8.14 -6.92
CA ASN A 201 -5.36 -7.62 -6.05
C ASN A 201 -6.74 -8.25 -6.33
N TYR A 202 -7.11 -8.45 -7.59
CA TYR A 202 -8.37 -9.09 -7.97
C TYR A 202 -8.34 -10.60 -7.68
N LEU A 203 -7.30 -11.28 -8.17
CA LEU A 203 -7.16 -12.73 -8.11
C LEU A 203 -5.69 -13.10 -7.91
N TRP A 204 -5.41 -13.74 -6.76
CA TRP A 204 -4.08 -14.31 -6.48
C TRP A 204 -3.76 -15.44 -7.46
N ARG A 205 -2.49 -15.60 -7.81
CA ARG A 205 -2.00 -16.66 -8.69
C ARG A 205 -0.71 -17.22 -8.15
N ASP A 206 -0.62 -18.54 -8.06
CA ASP A 206 0.51 -19.23 -7.46
C ASP A 206 1.78 -19.19 -8.33
N ASN A 207 1.64 -18.91 -9.63
CA ASN A 207 2.75 -18.87 -10.59
C ASN A 207 2.84 -17.48 -11.22
N ILE A 208 3.80 -16.69 -10.77
CA ILE A 208 4.17 -15.41 -11.36
C ILE A 208 5.59 -15.53 -11.87
N GLU A 209 5.78 -15.17 -13.13
CA GLU A 209 7.11 -15.05 -13.70
C GLU A 209 7.73 -13.73 -13.25
N SER A 210 8.84 -13.83 -12.53
CA SER A 210 9.64 -12.68 -12.14
C SER A 210 10.45 -12.19 -13.34
N LEU A 211 10.44 -10.88 -13.56
CA LEU A 211 11.23 -10.23 -14.60
C LEU A 211 12.57 -9.74 -14.04
N ASP A 212 13.60 -9.85 -14.86
CA ASP A 212 14.85 -9.13 -14.61
C ASP A 212 14.72 -7.64 -14.96
N ARG A 213 15.65 -6.82 -14.46
CA ARG A 213 15.62 -5.35 -14.65
C ARG A 213 15.49 -4.95 -16.11
N ASP A 214 16.35 -5.52 -16.95
CA ASP A 214 16.53 -5.11 -18.35
C ASP A 214 15.43 -5.67 -19.28
N GLU A 215 14.57 -6.54 -18.75
CA GLU A 215 13.49 -7.14 -19.52
C GLU A 215 12.35 -6.14 -19.72
N LYS A 216 12.31 -5.58 -20.93
CA LYS A 216 11.12 -4.91 -21.46
C LYS A 216 10.09 -5.98 -21.80
N ARG A 217 9.05 -6.11 -20.98
CA ARG A 217 7.78 -6.62 -21.47
C ARG A 217 7.00 -5.47 -22.06
N GLN A 218 6.68 -5.57 -23.35
CA GLN A 218 5.72 -4.66 -23.95
C GLN A 218 4.40 -4.73 -23.19
N SER A 219 3.68 -3.60 -23.21
CA SER A 219 2.31 -3.44 -22.77
C SER A 219 1.53 -4.76 -22.81
N TYR A 220 1.09 -5.12 -21.62
CA TYR A 220 0.33 -6.31 -21.29
C TYR A 220 -0.73 -6.71 -22.34
N ASP A 221 -0.86 -8.00 -22.68
CA ASP A 221 -1.90 -8.53 -23.59
C ASP A 221 -3.32 -8.03 -23.24
N CYS A 222 -3.60 -7.76 -21.95
CA CYS A 222 -4.91 -7.23 -21.55
C CYS A 222 -5.11 -5.74 -21.85
N HIS A 223 -4.05 -4.97 -22.09
CA HIS A 223 -4.19 -3.57 -22.50
C HIS A 223 -4.80 -3.48 -23.90
N ASP A 224 -4.29 -4.27 -24.86
CA ASP A 224 -4.84 -4.35 -26.21
C ASP A 224 -6.27 -4.92 -26.20
N ILE A 225 -6.52 -5.95 -25.37
CA ILE A 225 -7.87 -6.48 -25.17
C ILE A 225 -8.80 -5.41 -24.57
N TRP A 226 -8.35 -4.61 -23.61
CA TRP A 226 -9.15 -3.54 -23.02
C TRP A 226 -9.44 -2.41 -24.02
N GLN A 227 -8.45 -1.99 -24.81
CA GLN A 227 -8.67 -1.02 -25.88
C GLN A 227 -9.69 -1.55 -26.89
N GLN A 228 -9.60 -2.83 -27.26
CA GLN A 228 -10.57 -3.50 -28.13
C GLN A 228 -11.97 -3.60 -27.50
N LEU A 229 -12.08 -3.92 -26.20
CA LEU A 229 -13.35 -4.02 -25.47
C LEU A 229 -14.03 -2.68 -25.19
N ASN A 230 -13.25 -1.59 -25.11
CA ASN A 230 -13.75 -0.22 -25.00
C ASN A 230 -13.99 0.43 -26.36
N SER A 231 -13.54 -0.17 -27.46
CA SER A 231 -13.96 0.25 -28.79
C SER A 231 -15.48 0.10 -28.90
N THR A 232 -16.14 1.08 -29.51
CA THR A 232 -17.61 1.12 -29.64
C THR A 232 -18.18 0.02 -30.55
N ASN A 233 -17.32 -0.86 -31.10
CA ASN A 233 -17.74 -1.91 -32.02
C ASN A 233 -18.35 -3.10 -31.25
N THR A 234 -19.69 -3.10 -31.17
CA THR A 234 -20.47 -4.14 -30.50
C THR A 234 -20.24 -5.54 -31.12
N ALA A 235 -19.90 -5.61 -32.40
CA ALA A 235 -19.59 -6.89 -33.06
C ALA A 235 -18.25 -7.47 -32.59
N LEU A 236 -17.25 -6.62 -32.29
CA LEU A 236 -15.96 -7.05 -31.76
C LEU A 236 -16.11 -7.62 -30.34
N ARG A 237 -16.96 -7.00 -29.51
CA ARG A 237 -17.33 -7.51 -28.17
C ARG A 237 -18.00 -8.88 -28.20
N LEU A 238 -18.84 -9.13 -29.21
CA LEU A 238 -19.54 -10.42 -29.37
C LEU A 238 -18.65 -11.49 -30.03
N ALA A 239 -17.62 -11.07 -30.78
CA ALA A 239 -16.72 -11.96 -31.49
C ALA A 239 -15.50 -12.41 -30.66
N LEU A 240 -15.18 -11.74 -29.54
CA LEU A 240 -14.13 -12.18 -28.60
C LEU A 240 -14.59 -13.46 -27.88
N PRO A 241 -14.14 -14.65 -28.29
CA PRO A 241 -14.69 -15.91 -27.83
C PRO A 241 -14.05 -16.28 -26.50
N ASN A 242 -14.82 -16.37 -25.41
CA ASN A 242 -14.42 -16.96 -24.12
C ASN A 242 -13.01 -16.57 -23.61
N MET A 243 -12.46 -15.42 -24.02
CA MET A 243 -11.31 -14.86 -23.34
C MET A 243 -11.81 -14.51 -21.97
N ASP A 244 -11.28 -15.23 -21.00
CA ASP A 244 -11.65 -15.17 -19.60
C ASP A 244 -11.50 -13.71 -19.14
N ALA A 245 -12.57 -12.91 -19.24
CA ALA A 245 -12.56 -11.50 -18.92
C ALA A 245 -12.09 -11.28 -17.46
N ASP A 246 -12.27 -12.31 -16.63
CA ASP A 246 -11.74 -12.39 -15.27
C ASP A 246 -10.22 -12.45 -15.22
N LYS A 247 -9.53 -13.02 -16.23
CA LYS A 247 -8.07 -13.02 -16.30
C LYS A 247 -7.53 -11.60 -16.35
N CYS A 248 -8.15 -10.73 -17.13
CA CYS A 248 -7.75 -9.33 -17.33
C CYS A 248 -8.36 -8.34 -16.34
N ARG A 249 -9.13 -8.84 -15.37
CA ARG A 249 -9.79 -7.97 -14.40
C ARG A 249 -8.78 -7.49 -13.36
N GLU A 250 -8.87 -6.19 -13.10
CA GLU A 250 -7.98 -5.46 -12.21
C GLU A 250 -8.76 -4.82 -11.08
N GLU A 251 -8.07 -4.67 -9.96
CA GLU A 251 -8.59 -4.03 -8.77
C GLU A 251 -7.56 -3.02 -8.23
N GLY A 252 -8.01 -1.78 -7.98
CA GLY A 252 -7.20 -0.73 -7.39
C GLY A 252 -6.79 -1.01 -5.94
N PHE A 253 -6.14 -0.02 -5.32
CA PHE A 253 -5.63 -0.12 -3.96
C PHE A 253 -6.55 0.55 -2.95
N ASP A 254 -6.56 0.02 -1.74
CA ASP A 254 -7.26 0.63 -0.61
C ASP A 254 -6.43 1.75 0.00
N VAL A 255 -5.12 1.52 0.07
CA VAL A 255 -4.13 2.45 0.64
C VAL A 255 -2.89 2.48 -0.25
N ILE A 256 -2.38 3.68 -0.53
CA ILE A 256 -1.04 3.87 -1.09
C ILE A 256 -0.20 4.63 -0.07
N VAL A 257 0.99 4.12 0.23
CA VAL A 257 1.98 4.77 1.10
C VAL A 257 3.09 5.31 0.22
N ASN A 258 3.15 6.63 0.06
CA ASN A 258 4.21 7.30 -0.69
C ASN A 258 5.35 7.68 0.25
N THR A 259 6.53 7.15 -0.01
CA THR A 259 7.76 7.52 0.70
C THR A 259 8.49 8.60 -0.10
N LEU A 260 8.55 9.79 0.45
CA LEU A 260 9.24 10.93 -0.17
C LEU A 260 10.74 10.83 0.16
N SER A 261 11.53 10.29 -0.75
CA SER A 261 12.97 10.20 -0.55
C SER A 261 13.69 11.44 -1.08
N PRO A 262 14.22 12.32 -0.20
CA PRO A 262 14.97 13.50 -0.60
C PRO A 262 16.37 13.19 -1.13
N GLY A 263 16.83 11.93 -1.13
CA GLY A 263 18.09 11.56 -1.79
C GLY A 263 18.14 11.99 -3.27
N TRP A 264 16.96 12.19 -3.87
CA TRP A 264 16.74 12.63 -5.24
C TRP A 264 16.32 14.10 -5.35
N ILE A 265 16.04 14.75 -4.21
CA ILE A 265 15.65 16.15 -4.15
C ILE A 265 16.93 16.95 -4.00
N ASP A 266 17.44 17.47 -5.13
CA ASP A 266 18.49 18.47 -5.08
C ASP A 266 17.89 19.77 -4.51
N LEU A 267 17.97 19.99 -3.20
CA LEU A 267 17.49 21.24 -2.60
C LEU A 267 18.39 22.46 -2.95
N ARG A 268 19.44 22.30 -3.78
CA ARG A 268 20.43 23.37 -4.04
C ARG A 268 19.98 24.43 -5.03
N ARG A 269 18.98 24.20 -5.88
CA ARG A 269 18.48 25.24 -6.82
C ARG A 269 17.08 25.68 -6.38
N TYR A 270 17.11 26.51 -5.34
CA TYR A 270 16.01 26.78 -4.41
C TYR A 270 14.66 27.10 -5.03
N ASP A 271 14.54 28.06 -5.94
CA ASP A 271 13.18 28.52 -6.29
C ASP A 271 12.47 27.64 -7.33
N SER A 272 13.18 27.24 -8.39
CA SER A 272 12.57 26.43 -9.45
C SER A 272 12.42 24.95 -9.06
N GLN A 273 13.33 24.40 -8.26
CA GLN A 273 13.21 23.02 -7.80
C GLN A 273 12.17 22.86 -6.70
N TRP A 274 11.93 23.91 -5.91
CA TRP A 274 10.86 23.89 -4.91
C TRP A 274 9.48 23.83 -5.54
N GLN A 275 9.22 24.67 -6.55
CA GLN A 275 7.94 24.62 -7.27
C GLN A 275 7.77 23.29 -8.01
N LEU A 276 8.83 22.81 -8.67
CA LEU A 276 8.82 21.49 -9.30
C LEU A 276 8.54 20.37 -8.30
N MET A 277 9.06 20.46 -7.07
CA MET A 277 8.78 19.48 -6.02
C MET A 277 7.32 19.49 -5.60
N LYS A 278 6.72 20.68 -5.44
CA LYS A 278 5.29 20.82 -5.13
C LYS A 278 4.44 20.28 -6.28
N GLU A 279 4.79 20.58 -7.52
CA GLU A 279 4.12 20.06 -8.72
C GLU A 279 4.21 18.53 -8.78
N ASN A 280 5.40 17.96 -8.62
CA ASN A 280 5.62 16.52 -8.63
C ASN A 280 4.91 15.82 -7.47
N LEU A 281 4.80 16.45 -6.29
CA LEU A 281 4.07 15.88 -5.15
C LEU A 281 2.57 15.86 -5.43
N ASN A 282 2.02 16.94 -5.99
CA ASN A 282 0.62 16.97 -6.43
C ASN A 282 0.36 15.95 -7.54
N GLU A 283 1.29 15.79 -8.48
CA GLU A 283 1.23 14.76 -9.50
C GLU A 283 1.25 13.36 -8.90
N THR A 284 2.14 13.08 -7.94
CA THR A 284 2.21 11.79 -7.24
C THR A 284 0.90 11.44 -6.55
N ILE A 285 0.25 12.42 -5.91
CA ILE A 285 -1.07 12.25 -5.28
C ILE A 285 -2.14 11.98 -6.34
N ARG A 286 -2.13 12.73 -7.45
CA ARG A 286 -3.05 12.51 -8.57
C ARG A 286 -2.88 11.11 -9.15
N LEU A 287 -1.66 10.70 -9.47
CA LEU A 287 -1.33 9.36 -9.96
C LEU A 287 -1.83 8.28 -8.99
N SER A 288 -1.58 8.46 -7.68
CA SER A 288 -2.06 7.56 -6.62
C SER A 288 -3.57 7.32 -6.72
N PHE A 289 -4.34 8.38 -6.96
CA PHE A 289 -5.79 8.26 -7.08
C PHE A 289 -6.30 7.84 -8.46
N ASP A 290 -5.67 8.28 -9.53
CA ASP A 290 -6.23 8.18 -10.88
C ASP A 290 -5.65 7.01 -11.67
N VAL A 291 -4.35 6.73 -11.50
CA VAL A 291 -3.66 5.60 -12.18
C VAL A 291 -3.70 4.35 -11.31
N PHE A 292 -3.33 4.48 -10.03
CA PHE A 292 -3.31 3.35 -9.12
C PHE A 292 -4.69 3.04 -8.49
N ASP A 293 -5.67 3.94 -8.65
CA ASP A 293 -7.02 3.77 -8.11
C ASP A 293 -7.02 3.55 -6.57
N ALA A 294 -6.28 4.41 -5.86
CA ALA A 294 -6.27 4.43 -4.40
C ALA A 294 -7.56 5.04 -3.81
N GLU A 295 -7.91 4.64 -2.59
CA GLU A 295 -8.90 5.37 -1.79
C GLU A 295 -8.25 6.31 -0.77
N THR A 296 -7.13 5.87 -0.22
CA THR A 296 -6.38 6.59 0.81
C THR A 296 -4.93 6.68 0.39
N VAL A 297 -4.34 7.85 0.52
CA VAL A 297 -2.91 8.07 0.33
C VAL A 297 -2.30 8.43 1.67
N VAL A 298 -1.24 7.73 2.08
CA VAL A 298 -0.41 8.08 3.23
C VAL A 298 0.86 8.73 2.68
N LEU A 299 1.10 9.98 3.00
CA LEU A 299 2.34 10.68 2.69
C LEU A 299 3.29 10.58 3.88
N GLN A 300 4.51 10.10 3.64
CA GLN A 300 5.55 10.21 4.64
C GLN A 300 6.18 11.60 4.60
N THR A 301 6.34 12.23 5.77
CA THR A 301 7.20 13.41 5.87
C THR A 301 8.65 13.03 5.60
N ILE A 302 9.44 13.98 5.17
CA ILE A 302 10.85 13.79 4.85
C ILE A 302 11.64 13.72 6.15
N PRO A 303 12.33 12.60 6.44
CA PRO A 303 13.14 12.47 7.63
C PRO A 303 14.41 13.33 7.57
N VAL A 304 14.97 13.63 8.74
CA VAL A 304 16.33 14.16 8.85
C VAL A 304 17.30 13.10 8.35
N MET A 305 18.27 13.53 7.55
CA MET A 305 19.25 12.63 6.94
C MET A 305 20.62 13.24 6.71
N ASN A 306 21.57 12.39 6.34
CA ASN A 306 22.96 12.77 6.11
C ASN A 306 23.13 13.78 4.96
N ASN A 307 22.34 13.65 3.89
CA ASN A 307 22.41 14.55 2.74
C ASN A 307 21.69 15.89 2.96
N LEU A 308 21.06 16.08 4.12
CA LEU A 308 20.42 17.33 4.47
C LEU A 308 21.45 18.45 4.67
N LYS A 309 21.23 19.56 3.99
CA LYS A 309 22.08 20.76 4.11
C LYS A 309 21.64 21.69 5.23
N ASN A 310 20.34 21.91 5.36
CA ASN A 310 19.77 22.76 6.37
C ASN A 310 18.45 22.15 6.87
N ILE A 311 18.12 22.41 8.13
CA ILE A 311 16.82 22.01 8.72
C ILE A 311 15.65 22.86 8.21
N PRO A 312 15.77 24.19 8.01
CA PRO A 312 14.66 25.03 7.58
C PRO A 312 13.93 24.57 6.32
N ASP A 313 14.62 24.10 5.29
CA ASP A 313 14.00 23.68 4.03
C ASP A 313 13.11 22.45 4.22
N VAL A 314 13.59 21.49 5.02
CA VAL A 314 12.83 20.26 5.30
C VAL A 314 11.68 20.53 6.24
N LYS A 315 11.87 21.47 7.18
CA LYS A 315 10.76 22.06 7.93
C LYS A 315 9.71 22.64 6.99
N GLU A 316 10.07 23.48 6.02
CA GLU A 316 9.12 24.06 5.06
C GLU A 316 8.40 22.97 4.25
N LEU A 317 9.11 21.92 3.83
CA LEU A 317 8.53 20.87 2.98
C LEU A 317 7.55 20.00 3.76
N ASN A 318 7.92 19.65 4.99
CA ASN A 318 7.04 18.90 5.85
C ASN A 318 5.83 19.72 6.27
N THR A 319 5.96 21.03 6.52
CA THR A 319 4.81 21.93 6.68
C THR A 319 3.90 21.88 5.46
N TYR A 320 4.45 21.99 4.25
CA TYR A 320 3.67 21.90 3.02
C TYR A 320 2.94 20.56 2.87
N ILE A 321 3.57 19.43 3.18
CA ILE A 321 2.95 18.09 3.13
C ILE A 321 1.72 18.02 4.05
N TRP A 322 1.83 18.56 5.28
CA TRP A 322 0.73 18.59 6.24
C TRP A 322 -0.41 19.53 5.81
N GLU A 323 -0.08 20.73 5.33
CA GLU A 323 -1.06 21.68 4.80
C GLU A 323 -1.80 21.10 3.60
N LEU A 324 -1.07 20.48 2.67
CA LEU A 324 -1.62 19.81 1.50
C LEU A 324 -2.62 18.71 1.90
N ALA A 325 -2.27 17.86 2.86
CA ALA A 325 -3.16 16.80 3.33
C ALA A 325 -4.44 17.38 3.97
N LYS A 326 -4.30 18.41 4.80
CA LYS A 326 -5.42 19.07 5.48
C LYS A 326 -6.37 19.74 4.49
N ASP A 327 -5.82 20.53 3.57
CA ASP A 327 -6.59 21.27 2.56
C ASP A 327 -7.29 20.31 1.59
N PHE A 328 -6.61 19.23 1.19
CA PHE A 328 -7.19 18.18 0.38
C PHE A 328 -8.37 17.51 1.09
N ASN A 329 -8.20 17.09 2.35
CA ASN A 329 -9.24 16.42 3.11
C ASN A 329 -10.46 17.32 3.33
N LYS A 330 -10.23 18.61 3.62
CA LYS A 330 -11.30 19.60 3.82
C LYS A 330 -12.08 19.83 2.53
N SER A 331 -11.39 19.94 1.39
CA SER A 331 -12.03 20.14 0.09
C SER A 331 -12.80 18.90 -0.39
N ASN A 332 -12.36 17.70 0.02
CA ASN A 332 -12.96 16.43 -0.36
C ASN A 332 -13.95 15.88 0.68
N GLU A 333 -14.36 16.67 1.67
CA GLU A 333 -15.34 16.23 2.67
C GLU A 333 -16.70 15.92 2.04
N ASN A 334 -17.09 16.72 1.03
CA ASN A 334 -18.39 16.63 0.36
C ASN A 334 -18.34 16.03 -1.06
N ILE A 335 -17.15 15.77 -1.61
CA ILE A 335 -17.00 15.22 -2.96
C ILE A 335 -17.18 13.71 -2.90
N ILE A 336 -18.40 13.27 -3.22
CA ILE A 336 -18.68 11.87 -3.46
C ILE A 336 -18.25 11.54 -4.88
N SER A 337 -17.08 10.91 -5.01
CA SER A 337 -16.71 10.26 -6.27
C SER A 337 -17.42 8.91 -6.38
N TYR A 338 -18.07 8.68 -7.52
CA TYR A 338 -18.69 7.39 -7.85
C TYR A 338 -17.74 6.59 -8.74
N PHE A 339 -17.46 5.35 -8.35
CA PHE A 339 -16.72 4.41 -9.19
C PHE A 339 -17.57 3.82 -10.30
N ARG A 340 -16.93 3.19 -11.28
CA ARG A 340 -17.59 2.41 -12.35
C ARG A 340 -18.58 1.37 -11.83
N ASP A 341 -18.42 0.91 -10.59
CA ASP A 341 -19.28 -0.06 -9.91
C ASP A 341 -20.38 0.60 -9.04
N GLY A 342 -20.50 1.92 -9.07
CA GLY A 342 -21.49 2.70 -8.30
C GLY A 342 -21.13 2.92 -6.83
N ARG A 343 -19.98 2.44 -6.34
CA ARG A 343 -19.55 2.67 -4.95
C ARG A 343 -19.05 4.10 -4.77
N ARG A 344 -19.45 4.70 -3.66
CA ARG A 344 -18.95 6.00 -3.20
C ARG A 344 -17.58 5.80 -2.56
N LYS A 345 -16.54 6.42 -3.11
CA LYS A 345 -15.23 6.47 -2.44
C LYS A 345 -14.93 7.88 -1.99
N PHE A 346 -14.50 7.98 -0.73
CA PHE A 346 -13.97 9.21 -0.14
C PHE A 346 -12.45 9.15 -0.24
N LYS A 347 -11.89 9.95 -1.15
CA LYS A 347 -10.44 10.14 -1.28
C LYS A 347 -9.93 10.84 -0.03
N ARG A 348 -8.87 10.32 0.59
CA ARG A 348 -8.25 10.89 1.81
C ARG A 348 -6.75 10.88 1.72
N ILE A 349 -6.13 11.88 2.35
CA ILE A 349 -4.68 11.93 2.55
C ILE A 349 -4.40 11.85 4.06
N LEU A 350 -3.53 10.93 4.45
CA LEU A 350 -2.99 10.81 5.81
C LEU A 350 -1.51 11.19 5.77
N VAL A 351 -0.97 11.59 6.92
CA VAL A 351 0.46 11.92 7.04
C VAL A 351 1.10 11.03 8.09
N MET A 352 2.18 10.36 7.71
CA MET A 352 3.05 9.58 8.58
C MET A 352 4.31 10.38 8.85
N ASP A 353 4.46 10.86 10.08
CA ASP A 353 5.47 11.85 10.46
C ASP A 353 6.87 11.24 10.75
N MET A 354 7.52 10.76 9.70
CA MET A 354 8.89 10.23 9.77
C MET A 354 9.92 11.30 10.14
N TYR A 355 9.65 12.58 9.85
CA TYR A 355 10.45 13.72 10.31
C TYR A 355 10.50 13.77 11.82
N ALA A 356 9.36 13.73 12.49
CA ALA A 356 9.32 13.75 13.95
C ALA A 356 10.09 12.58 14.58
N PHE A 357 9.87 11.38 14.03
CA PHE A 357 10.58 10.19 14.47
C PHE A 357 12.11 10.32 14.31
N SER A 358 12.57 10.79 13.15
CA SER A 358 14.01 10.97 12.88
C SER A 358 14.66 12.02 13.79
N ILE A 359 13.94 13.09 14.15
CA ILE A 359 14.40 14.12 15.09
C ILE A 359 14.62 13.53 16.47
N HIS A 360 13.66 12.75 16.97
CA HIS A 360 13.79 12.10 18.27
C HIS A 360 15.00 11.17 18.32
N LEU A 361 15.20 10.36 17.28
CA LEU A 361 16.37 9.48 17.18
C LEU A 361 17.68 10.27 17.17
N PHE A 362 17.77 11.30 16.33
CA PHE A 362 18.96 12.16 16.25
C PHE A 362 19.24 12.84 17.58
N LEU A 363 18.24 13.46 18.22
CA LEU A 363 18.42 14.09 19.52
C LEU A 363 18.99 13.12 20.56
N GLN A 364 18.40 11.93 20.70
CA GLN A 364 18.86 10.93 21.68
C GLN A 364 20.28 10.44 21.42
N ASN A 365 20.60 10.17 20.15
CA ASN A 365 21.95 9.81 19.75
C ASN A 365 22.94 10.95 20.04
N SER A 366 22.56 12.20 19.75
CA SER A 366 23.38 13.40 20.02
C SER A 366 23.64 13.63 21.50
N ILE A 367 22.67 13.31 22.35
CA ILE A 367 22.85 13.34 23.81
C ILE A 367 23.82 12.25 24.24
N GLN A 368 23.65 11.03 23.72
CA GLN A 368 24.51 9.90 24.04
C GLN A 368 25.98 10.18 23.72
N VAL A 369 26.25 10.86 22.60
CA VAL A 369 27.61 11.24 22.19
C VAL A 369 28.13 12.54 22.83
N GLY A 370 27.34 13.18 23.69
CA GLY A 370 27.74 14.42 24.37
C GLY A 370 27.71 15.69 23.51
N LEU A 371 27.00 15.67 22.38
CA LEU A 371 26.80 16.86 21.53
C LEU A 371 25.74 17.82 22.10
N ILE A 372 24.83 17.30 22.92
CA ILE A 372 23.81 18.07 23.63
C ILE A 372 23.98 17.84 25.12
N SER A 373 24.02 18.92 25.91
CA SER A 373 24.06 18.78 27.36
C SER A 373 22.74 18.19 27.90
N VAL A 374 22.84 17.48 29.02
CA VAL A 374 21.67 16.86 29.69
C VAL A 374 20.58 17.89 30.02
N GLU A 375 20.95 19.12 30.42
CA GLU A 375 19.97 20.18 30.69
C GLU A 375 19.20 20.61 29.43
N HIS A 376 19.90 20.77 28.30
CA HIS A 376 19.26 21.12 27.03
C HIS A 376 18.36 19.99 26.54
N ARG A 377 18.76 18.72 26.73
CA ARG A 377 17.89 17.57 26.47
C ARG A 377 16.57 17.70 27.21
N ASP A 378 16.61 17.90 28.52
CA ASP A 378 15.41 17.84 29.35
C ASP A 378 14.43 18.96 28.96
N LYS A 379 14.95 20.16 28.63
CA LYS A 379 14.15 21.24 28.05
C LYS A 379 13.52 20.86 26.72
N ILE A 380 14.28 20.28 25.79
CA ILE A 380 13.76 19.89 24.46
C ILE A 380 12.71 18.79 24.62
N GLN A 381 13.00 17.75 25.39
CA GLN A 381 12.07 16.65 25.61
C GLN A 381 10.78 17.11 26.29
N GLN A 382 10.87 18.01 27.28
CA GLN A 382 9.69 18.59 27.92
C GLN A 382 8.79 19.30 26.90
N LYS A 383 9.38 20.08 25.99
CA LYS A 383 8.64 20.78 24.94
C LYS A 383 8.04 19.83 23.90
N LEU A 384 8.78 18.81 23.48
CA LEU A 384 8.27 17.78 22.56
C LEU A 384 7.09 17.02 23.17
N ASN A 385 7.15 16.68 24.46
CA ASN A 385 6.06 16.00 25.17
C ASN A 385 4.83 16.93 25.33
N ALA A 386 5.07 18.22 25.56
CA ALA A 386 4.03 19.25 25.69
C ALA A 386 3.42 19.68 24.35
N ALA A 387 4.00 19.27 23.21
CA ALA A 387 3.46 19.56 21.90
C ALA A 387 2.01 19.05 21.77
N THR A 388 1.14 19.97 21.36
CA THR A 388 -0.29 19.75 21.12
C THR A 388 -0.63 19.80 19.63
N SER A 389 0.30 20.32 18.82
CA SER A 389 0.18 20.39 17.39
C SER A 389 1.47 19.92 16.72
N TYR A 390 1.38 19.56 15.44
CA TYR A 390 2.55 19.27 14.62
C TYR A 390 3.48 20.49 14.50
N ASN A 391 2.96 21.72 14.45
CA ASN A 391 3.78 22.93 14.34
C ASN A 391 4.73 23.11 15.54
N ASP A 392 4.24 22.80 16.75
CA ASP A 392 5.04 22.84 17.98
C ASP A 392 6.28 21.94 17.84
N PHE A 393 6.12 20.77 17.23
CA PHE A 393 7.20 19.81 16.99
C PHE A 393 8.25 20.38 16.03
N ILE A 394 7.80 20.98 14.93
CA ILE A 394 8.71 21.51 13.91
C ILE A 394 9.55 22.66 14.44
N GLU A 395 9.01 23.51 15.31
CA GLU A 395 9.76 24.64 15.90
C GLU A 395 10.96 24.16 16.72
N GLU A 396 10.80 23.10 17.50
CA GLU A 396 11.88 22.55 18.33
C GLU A 396 13.00 21.89 17.51
N SER A 397 12.74 21.52 16.26
CA SER A 397 13.77 20.97 15.36
C SER A 397 14.90 21.96 15.05
N GLN A 398 14.71 23.26 15.26
CA GLN A 398 15.72 24.28 15.01
C GLN A 398 16.99 24.08 15.86
N VAL A 399 16.87 23.46 17.04
CA VAL A 399 18.05 23.13 17.88
C VAL A 399 19.00 22.18 17.14
N LEU A 400 18.48 21.31 16.29
CA LEU A 400 19.31 20.38 15.49
C LEU A 400 20.12 21.08 14.41
N ASP A 401 19.71 22.27 13.94
CA ASP A 401 20.43 22.97 12.87
C ASP A 401 21.88 23.29 13.28
N PHE A 402 22.06 23.73 14.53
CA PHE A 402 23.39 23.96 15.10
C PHE A 402 24.23 22.68 15.13
N ILE A 403 23.64 21.57 15.57
CA ILE A 403 24.33 20.28 15.71
C ILE A 403 24.72 19.77 14.33
N MET A 404 23.78 19.73 13.39
CA MET A 404 24.00 19.24 12.04
C MET A 404 25.09 19.97 11.27
N LYS A 405 25.27 21.27 11.51
CA LYS A 405 26.33 22.08 10.91
C LYS A 405 27.70 21.78 11.50
N ASN A 406 27.76 21.44 12.79
CA ASN A 406 29.01 21.28 13.53
C ASN A 406 29.50 19.83 13.62
N THR A 407 28.67 18.84 13.29
CA THR A 407 28.99 17.40 13.51
C THR A 407 29.18 16.60 12.23
N THR A 408 29.39 17.29 11.11
CA THR A 408 29.71 16.65 9.83
C THR A 408 31.18 16.23 9.85
N THR A 409 31.45 14.93 10.03
CA THR A 409 32.80 14.42 10.29
C THR A 409 33.56 14.00 9.04
N GLU A 410 32.90 13.27 8.13
CA GLU A 410 33.53 12.78 6.90
C GLU A 410 32.52 12.67 5.76
N CYS A 411 32.88 13.21 4.60
CA CYS A 411 32.18 12.95 3.33
C CYS A 411 33.08 12.07 2.47
N PHE A 412 32.62 10.89 2.07
CA PHE A 412 33.42 9.94 1.29
C PHE A 412 33.57 10.43 -0.17
N ASP A 413 34.74 11.02 -0.48
CA ASP A 413 35.42 11.23 -1.77
C ASP A 413 34.74 12.01 -2.95
N LYS A 414 35.63 12.49 -3.84
CA LYS A 414 35.64 13.55 -4.89
C LYS A 414 34.45 13.73 -5.85
N ARG A 415 33.36 12.96 -5.77
CA ARG A 415 32.20 13.09 -6.69
C ARG A 415 30.88 13.45 -6.01
N LYS A 416 30.95 13.85 -4.73
CA LYS A 416 29.83 14.06 -3.79
C LYS A 416 29.19 12.74 -3.40
N THR A 417 29.52 12.22 -2.23
CA THR A 417 28.95 10.95 -1.78
C THR A 417 28.91 10.91 -0.26
N ILE A 418 27.71 11.16 0.28
CA ILE A 418 27.25 10.87 1.65
C ILE A 418 28.16 11.40 2.77
N CYS A 419 27.70 12.47 3.43
CA CYS A 419 28.37 13.00 4.61
C CYS A 419 27.83 12.34 5.88
N LYS A 420 28.68 11.68 6.66
CA LYS A 420 28.27 11.16 7.97
C LYS A 420 28.09 12.31 8.95
N LYS A 421 27.00 12.28 9.71
CA LYS A 421 26.74 13.23 10.81
C LYS A 421 26.77 12.49 12.14
N VAL A 422 27.67 12.89 13.03
CA VAL A 422 27.72 12.35 14.40
C VAL A 422 26.45 12.73 15.13
N GLY A 423 25.91 11.79 15.93
CA GLY A 423 24.59 11.89 16.53
C GLY A 423 23.46 11.49 15.59
N HIS A 424 23.69 11.29 14.29
CA HIS A 424 22.69 10.72 13.40
C HIS A 424 22.96 9.23 13.19
N VAL A 425 24.10 8.91 12.58
CA VAL A 425 24.49 7.53 12.21
C VAL A 425 25.52 6.90 13.18
N CYS A 426 25.98 7.66 14.18
CA CYS A 426 27.04 7.26 15.11
C CYS A 426 26.60 7.45 16.57
N LEU A 427 27.02 6.53 17.46
CA LEU A 427 26.77 6.55 18.90
C LEU A 427 28.01 6.85 19.76
N ASP A 428 29.12 7.22 19.12
CA ASP A 428 30.32 7.76 19.75
C ASP A 428 30.94 8.85 18.85
N SER A 429 31.82 9.67 19.42
CA SER A 429 32.47 10.78 18.71
C SER A 429 33.36 10.32 17.55
N ASN A 430 33.90 9.10 17.63
CA ASN A 430 34.77 8.52 16.61
C ASN A 430 34.01 7.70 15.57
N CYS A 431 32.68 7.59 15.70
CA CYS A 431 31.82 6.76 14.84
C CYS A 431 32.28 5.30 14.72
N THR A 432 32.79 4.74 15.81
CA THR A 432 33.12 3.31 15.93
C THR A 432 31.90 2.46 16.25
N ILE A 433 30.84 3.06 16.81
CA ILE A 433 29.58 2.40 17.15
C ILE A 433 28.48 2.95 16.24
N PRO A 434 27.95 2.16 15.28
CA PRO A 434 26.86 2.60 14.42
C PRO A 434 25.54 2.71 15.19
N SER A 435 24.72 3.71 14.85
CA SER A 435 23.36 3.86 15.41
C SER A 435 22.37 2.94 14.67
N ALA A 436 21.09 2.96 15.05
CA ALA A 436 20.03 2.23 14.32
C ALA A 436 19.63 2.88 12.96
N ILE A 437 20.51 3.71 12.40
CA ILE A 437 20.38 4.34 11.08
C ILE A 437 21.66 4.01 10.31
N THR A 438 21.49 3.60 9.06
CA THR A 438 22.60 3.16 8.20
C THR A 438 23.57 4.29 7.90
N SER A 439 24.77 3.94 7.43
CA SER A 439 25.81 4.92 7.10
C SER A 439 25.40 5.95 6.03
N ASP A 440 24.45 5.61 5.16
CA ASP A 440 23.90 6.57 4.18
C ASP A 440 22.95 7.61 4.80
N GLY A 441 22.51 7.38 6.04
CA GLY A 441 21.62 8.26 6.77
C GLY A 441 20.21 8.34 6.20
N ILE A 442 19.77 7.42 5.34
CA ILE A 442 18.40 7.40 4.80
C ILE A 442 17.67 6.11 5.13
N HIS A 443 18.39 4.98 5.25
CA HIS A 443 17.79 3.71 5.63
C HIS A 443 17.82 3.52 7.14
N TYR A 444 16.82 2.80 7.62
CA TYR A 444 16.67 2.48 9.03
C TYR A 444 16.96 1.01 9.27
N CYS A 445 17.48 0.69 10.45
CA CYS A 445 17.57 -0.71 10.87
C CYS A 445 16.19 -1.20 11.25
N THR A 446 15.44 -1.69 10.27
CA THR A 446 14.03 -2.07 10.41
C THR A 446 13.83 -3.20 11.42
N GLY A 447 14.83 -4.06 11.66
CA GLY A 447 14.80 -5.02 12.78
C GLY A 447 14.73 -4.38 14.17
N ILE A 448 15.11 -3.11 14.30
CA ILE A 448 15.06 -2.31 15.54
C ILE A 448 13.87 -1.34 15.50
N THR A 449 13.72 -0.58 14.42
CA THR A 449 12.77 0.54 14.33
C THR A 449 11.43 0.17 13.69
N GLY A 450 11.37 -0.99 13.03
CA GLY A 450 10.24 -1.44 12.23
C GLY A 450 8.94 -1.60 13.00
N GLY A 451 9.02 -2.12 14.23
CA GLY A 451 7.85 -2.27 15.10
C GLY A 451 7.11 -0.95 15.33
N ARG A 452 7.86 0.15 15.53
CA ARG A 452 7.30 1.50 15.64
C ARG A 452 6.71 2.00 14.34
N MET A 453 7.46 1.89 13.24
CA MET A 453 7.02 2.37 11.93
C MET A 453 5.72 1.67 11.49
N ASN A 454 5.66 0.35 11.67
CA ASN A 454 4.49 -0.46 11.35
C ASN A 454 3.31 -0.15 12.28
N ALA A 455 3.54 0.06 13.57
CA ALA A 455 2.49 0.47 14.51
C ALA A 455 1.92 1.85 14.16
N GLY A 456 2.79 2.81 13.82
CA GLY A 456 2.39 4.15 13.38
C GLY A 456 1.56 4.11 12.11
N LEU A 457 2.03 3.39 11.08
CA LEU A 457 1.27 3.21 9.85
C LEU A 457 -0.06 2.48 10.07
N ALA A 458 -0.06 1.42 10.88
CA ALA A 458 -1.28 0.67 11.18
C ALA A 458 -2.30 1.52 11.92
N CYS A 459 -1.88 2.31 12.91
CA CYS A 459 -2.75 3.27 13.60
C CYS A 459 -3.38 4.27 12.63
N LEU A 460 -2.60 4.84 11.71
CA LEU A 460 -3.11 5.78 10.70
C LEU A 460 -4.14 5.12 9.77
N ILE A 461 -3.89 3.89 9.31
CA ILE A 461 -4.84 3.15 8.48
C ILE A 461 -6.12 2.83 9.29
N GLU A 462 -5.99 2.45 10.56
CA GLU A 462 -7.14 2.24 11.45
C GLU A 462 -7.98 3.52 11.60
N CYS A 463 -7.36 4.71 11.71
CA CYS A 463 -8.11 5.98 11.76
C CYS A 463 -9.10 6.14 10.60
N ARG A 464 -8.75 5.61 9.42
CA ARG A 464 -9.59 5.70 8.22
C ARG A 464 -10.67 4.62 8.16
N TYR A 465 -10.34 3.40 8.59
CA TYR A 465 -11.18 2.21 8.39
C TYR A 465 -11.93 1.75 9.64
N SER A 466 -11.66 2.35 10.80
CA SER A 466 -12.38 2.07 12.04
C SER A 466 -13.78 2.67 12.04
N SER A 467 -14.71 1.99 12.72
CA SER A 467 -16.07 2.47 12.97
C SER A 467 -16.18 3.53 14.08
N LYS A 468 -15.08 3.80 14.81
CA LYS A 468 -15.05 4.63 16.03
C LYS A 468 -15.33 6.12 15.77
N GLY A 469 -15.21 6.60 14.53
CA GLY A 469 -15.47 8.00 14.20
C GLY A 469 -15.54 8.25 12.70
N SER A 470 -16.30 9.27 12.31
CA SER A 470 -16.37 9.77 10.95
C SER A 470 -16.24 11.29 10.95
N GLY A 471 -15.56 11.84 9.96
CA GLY A 471 -15.40 13.29 9.79
C GLY A 471 -13.95 13.75 9.90
N ILE A 472 -13.68 14.95 9.37
CA ILE A 472 -12.31 15.46 9.26
C ILE A 472 -11.67 15.77 10.62
N GLN A 473 -12.43 16.30 11.57
CA GLN A 473 -11.91 16.63 12.90
C GLN A 473 -11.45 15.38 13.67
N TYR A 474 -12.19 14.28 13.55
CA TYR A 474 -11.79 13.00 14.10
C TYR A 474 -10.52 12.48 13.41
N LEU A 475 -10.46 12.58 12.08
CA LEU A 475 -9.31 12.12 11.31
C LEU A 475 -8.03 12.88 11.69
N ASP A 476 -8.09 14.21 11.76
CA ASP A 476 -6.96 15.07 12.13
C ASP A 476 -6.45 14.73 13.54
N LYS A 477 -7.37 14.59 14.51
CA LYS A 477 -7.01 14.20 15.88
C LYS A 477 -6.40 12.81 15.94
N CYS A 478 -7.01 11.83 15.25
CA CYS A 478 -6.52 10.45 15.23
C CYS A 478 -5.13 10.36 14.58
N MET A 479 -4.91 11.08 13.47
CA MET A 479 -3.60 11.17 12.83
C MET A 479 -2.54 11.74 13.76
N PHE A 480 -2.84 12.83 14.46
CA PHE A 480 -1.92 13.41 15.44
C PHE A 480 -1.62 12.43 16.58
N ASP A 481 -2.65 11.83 17.18
CA ASP A 481 -2.52 10.87 18.28
C ASP A 481 -1.67 9.65 17.86
N CYS A 482 -1.86 9.12 16.65
CA CYS A 482 -1.06 8.02 16.10
C CYS A 482 0.42 8.37 15.93
N ASN A 483 0.70 9.52 15.30
CA ASN A 483 2.08 9.96 15.08
C ASN A 483 2.78 10.24 16.41
N LYS A 484 2.12 10.95 17.35
CA LYS A 484 2.66 11.22 18.68
C LYS A 484 2.99 9.94 19.44
N ARG A 485 2.10 8.94 19.40
CA ARG A 485 2.28 7.68 20.11
C ARG A 485 3.39 6.82 19.52
N TYR A 486 3.41 6.62 18.20
CA TYR A 486 4.24 5.59 17.58
C TYR A 486 5.49 6.13 16.86
N LEU A 487 5.42 7.35 16.32
CA LEU A 487 6.52 8.02 15.64
C LEU A 487 7.26 9.01 16.55
N SER A 488 7.28 8.68 17.84
CA SER A 488 8.16 9.26 18.84
C SER A 488 9.03 8.16 19.46
N ILE A 489 9.84 8.51 20.46
CA ILE A 489 10.60 7.57 21.30
C ILE A 489 9.97 7.38 22.67
N GLU A 490 8.74 7.89 22.87
CA GLU A 490 8.04 7.69 24.12
C GLU A 490 7.77 6.19 24.34
N PRO A 491 7.95 5.67 25.56
CA PRO A 491 7.59 4.29 25.88
C PRO A 491 6.11 4.04 25.62
N ILE A 492 5.81 2.94 24.93
CA ILE A 492 4.44 2.48 24.68
C ILE A 492 4.17 1.26 25.57
N ASP A 493 3.02 1.29 26.23
CA ASP A 493 2.50 0.10 26.87
C ASP A 493 1.92 -0.86 25.80
N TRP A 494 2.46 -2.07 25.76
CA TRP A 494 2.06 -3.14 24.85
C TRP A 494 1.53 -4.38 25.60
N ASP A 495 1.42 -4.34 26.94
CA ASP A 495 0.83 -5.42 27.74
C ASP A 495 -0.72 -5.34 27.78
N THR A 496 -1.32 -4.31 27.17
CA THR A 496 -2.77 -4.07 27.09
C THR A 496 -3.38 -4.72 25.85
#